data_AF-A0A1V5JT87-F1
#
_entry.id   AF-A0A1V5JT87-F1
#
_cell.length_a   1.000
_cell.length_b   1.000
_cell.length_c   1.000
_cell.angle_alpha   90.00
_cell.angle_beta   90.00
_cell.angle_gamma   90.00
#
_symmetry.space_group_name_H-M   'P 1'
#
loop_
_entity.id
_entity.type
_entity.pdbx_description
1 polymer ?
#
loop_
_entity_poly.entity_id
_entity_poly.type
_entity_poly.pdbx_seq_one_letter_code
_entity_poly.pdbx_strand_id
1 'polypeptide(L)'
;MYVSLMERKGREEGRKEGRKEGRKEGLKRGLERGMRKGLEKGLKDGLEEGLEKGLEEGRLEGKLAAARKMLAQGEPDEKILYFTEITPDQREDLRRERGSSR
;
A
#
# COMPACT_ATOMS: atom_id res chain seq x y z
N MET A 1 -51.95 42.78 -7.48
CA MET A 1 -51.03 42.65 -6.31
C MET A 1 -50.90 41.18 -5.84
N TYR A 2 -51.99 40.42 -5.69
CA TYR A 2 -51.97 39.02 -5.21
C TYR A 2 -51.28 38.01 -6.16
N VAL A 3 -51.56 38.09 -7.47
CA VAL A 3 -50.95 37.20 -8.49
C VAL A 3 -49.42 37.33 -8.54
N SER A 4 -48.90 38.56 -8.46
CA SER A 4 -47.46 38.85 -8.44
C SER A 4 -46.73 38.26 -7.21
N LEU A 5 -47.40 38.18 -6.06
CA LEU A 5 -46.88 37.55 -4.84
C LEU A 5 -46.77 36.03 -4.98
N MET A 6 -47.78 35.40 -5.60
CA MET A 6 -47.80 33.95 -5.82
C MET A 6 -46.72 33.52 -6.82
N GLU A 7 -46.54 34.27 -7.92
CA GLU A 7 -45.46 34.00 -8.88
C GLU A 7 -44.07 34.13 -8.26
N ARG A 8 -43.87 35.14 -7.40
CA ARG A 8 -42.59 35.34 -6.70
C ARG A 8 -42.31 34.21 -5.71
N LYS A 9 -43.33 33.72 -4.99
CA LYS A 9 -43.21 32.56 -4.11
C LYS A 9 -42.87 31.29 -4.88
N GLY A 10 -43.59 30.99 -5.96
CA GLY A 10 -43.30 29.81 -6.79
C GLY A 10 -41.89 29.82 -7.39
N ARG A 11 -41.43 30.98 -7.86
CA ARG A 11 -40.04 31.14 -8.34
C ARG A 11 -39.00 30.96 -7.23
N GLU A 12 -39.28 31.47 -6.03
CA GLU A 12 -38.37 31.32 -4.90
C GLU A 12 -38.29 29.86 -4.41
N GLU A 13 -39.43 29.17 -4.36
CA GLU A 13 -39.54 27.76 -4.01
C GLU A 13 -38.83 26.87 -5.02
N GLY A 14 -39.13 27.02 -6.32
CA GLY A 14 -38.44 26.25 -7.37
C GLY A 14 -36.93 26.47 -7.38
N ARG A 15 -36.47 27.69 -7.09
CA ARG A 15 -35.03 27.98 -6.95
C ARG A 15 -34.43 27.34 -5.69
N LYS A 16 -35.15 27.33 -4.56
CA LYS A 16 -34.69 26.66 -3.33
C LYS A 16 -34.59 25.16 -3.53
N GLU A 17 -35.60 24.57 -4.16
CA GLU A 17 -35.65 23.14 -4.45
C GLU A 17 -34.55 22.72 -5.43
N GLY A 18 -34.43 23.40 -6.57
CA GLY A 18 -33.37 23.11 -7.55
C GLY A 18 -31.96 23.28 -6.97
N ARG A 19 -31.74 24.24 -6.07
CA ARG A 19 -30.47 24.36 -5.34
C ARG A 19 -30.23 23.22 -4.36
N LYS A 20 -31.27 22.79 -3.64
CA LYS A 20 -31.18 21.68 -2.68
C LYS A 20 -30.88 20.38 -3.40
N GLU A 21 -31.57 20.11 -4.50
CA GLU A 21 -31.36 18.94 -5.34
C GLU A 21 -29.98 18.95 -6.00
N GLY A 22 -29.61 20.06 -6.66
CA GLY A 22 -28.30 20.19 -7.30
C GLY A 22 -27.15 20.05 -6.30
N ARG A 23 -27.29 20.57 -5.08
CA ARG A 23 -26.29 20.37 -4.01
C ARG A 23 -26.21 18.92 -3.55
N LYS A 24 -27.36 18.25 -3.37
CA LYS A 24 -27.41 16.84 -2.96
C LYS A 24 -26.78 15.93 -4.01
N GLU A 25 -27.11 16.15 -5.27
CA GLU A 25 -26.59 15.39 -6.40
C GLU A 25 -25.10 15.66 -6.64
N GLY A 26 -24.69 16.92 -6.57
CA GLY A 26 -23.28 17.32 -6.66
C GLY A 26 -22.43 16.70 -5.55
N LEU A 27 -22.91 16.73 -4.30
CA LEU A 27 -22.23 16.11 -3.17
C LEU A 27 -22.12 14.59 -3.33
N LYS A 28 -23.21 13.92 -3.72
CA LYS A 28 -23.22 12.47 -3.94
C LYS A 28 -22.20 12.07 -5.00
N ARG A 29 -22.22 12.74 -6.16
CA ARG A 29 -21.27 12.48 -7.26
C ARG A 29 -19.82 12.78 -6.87
N GLY A 30 -19.60 13.89 -6.16
CA GLY A 30 -18.27 14.28 -5.70
C GLY A 30 -17.68 13.25 -4.73
N LEU A 31 -18.46 12.81 -3.75
CA LEU A 31 -18.06 11.82 -2.76
C LEU A 31 -17.80 10.45 -3.41
N GLU A 32 -18.70 9.96 -4.25
CA GLU A 32 -18.54 8.69 -4.96
C GLU A 32 -17.28 8.68 -5.84
N ARG A 33 -17.08 9.74 -6.63
CA ARG A 33 -15.89 9.86 -7.49
C ARG A 33 -14.61 9.99 -6.67
N GLY A 34 -14.65 10.76 -5.58
CA GLY A 34 -13.51 10.96 -4.68
C GLY A 34 -13.10 9.65 -4.00
N MET A 35 -14.07 8.94 -3.41
CA MET A 35 -13.83 7.65 -2.75
C MET A 35 -13.32 6.61 -3.73
N ARG A 36 -13.93 6.47 -4.92
CA ARG A 36 -13.48 5.50 -5.92
C ARG A 36 -12.04 5.74 -6.34
N LYS A 37 -11.71 6.99 -6.67
CA LYS A 37 -10.33 7.36 -7.08
C LYS A 37 -9.33 7.19 -5.94
N GLY A 38 -9.70 7.57 -4.72
CA GLY A 38 -8.84 7.45 -3.54
C GLY A 38 -8.56 5.99 -3.21
N LEU A 39 -9.59 5.14 -3.23
CA LEU A 39 -9.47 3.72 -2.96
C LEU A 39 -8.66 3.00 -4.05
N GLU A 40 -8.94 3.28 -5.31
CA GLU A 40 -8.23 2.66 -6.44
C GLU A 40 -6.73 2.97 -6.42
N LYS A 41 -6.37 4.25 -6.21
CA LYS A 41 -4.96 4.64 -6.09
C LYS A 41 -4.31 4.07 -4.83
N GLY A 42 -4.95 4.25 -3.68
CA GLY A 42 -4.40 3.78 -2.41
C GLY A 42 -4.19 2.26 -2.37
N LEU A 43 -5.12 1.48 -2.94
CA LEU A 43 -4.96 0.04 -3.05
C LEU A 43 -3.86 -0.35 -4.03
N LYS A 44 -3.80 0.29 -5.20
CA LYS A 44 -2.78 -0.02 -6.19
C LYS A 44 -1.38 0.28 -5.65
N ASP A 45 -1.16 1.51 -5.21
CA ASP A 45 0.15 1.98 -4.76
C ASP A 45 0.57 1.22 -3.48
N GLY A 46 -0.35 1.04 -2.53
CA GLY A 46 -0.05 0.32 -1.29
C GLY A 46 0.21 -1.18 -1.48
N LEU A 47 -0.50 -1.83 -2.41
CA LEU A 47 -0.27 -3.24 -2.72
C LEU A 47 1.04 -3.44 -3.48
N GLU A 48 1.35 -2.58 -4.45
CA GLU A 48 2.57 -2.64 -5.24
C GLU A 48 3.81 -2.46 -4.34
N GLU A 49 3.85 -1.40 -3.53
CA GLU A 49 4.96 -1.17 -2.59
C GLU A 49 5.06 -2.27 -1.53
N GLY A 50 3.93 -2.72 -0.98
CA GLY A 50 3.91 -3.75 0.05
C GLY A 50 4.39 -5.10 -0.46
N LEU A 51 3.98 -5.47 -1.68
CA LEU A 51 4.38 -6.71 -2.31
C LEU A 51 5.86 -6.69 -2.71
N GLU A 52 6.35 -5.59 -3.28
CA GLU A 52 7.76 -5.45 -3.66
C GLU A 52 8.68 -5.57 -2.44
N LYS A 53 8.40 -4.81 -1.37
CA LYS A 53 9.18 -4.87 -0.12
C LYS A 53 9.12 -6.26 0.50
N GLY A 54 7.93 -6.83 0.62
CA GLY A 54 7.75 -8.15 1.23
C GLY A 54 8.44 -9.28 0.45
N LEU A 55 8.45 -9.22 -0.89
CA LEU A 55 9.17 -10.18 -1.73
C LEU A 55 10.68 -10.02 -1.61
N GLU A 56 11.19 -8.78 -1.57
CA GLU A 56 12.62 -8.52 -1.42
C GLU A 56 13.13 -8.99 -0.06
N GLU A 57 12.45 -8.62 1.02
CA GLU A 57 12.74 -9.06 2.39
C GLU A 57 12.68 -10.58 2.50
N GLY A 58 11.59 -11.21 2.04
CA GLY A 58 11.44 -12.66 2.08
C GLY A 58 12.50 -13.42 1.27
N ARG A 59 12.92 -12.87 0.11
CA ARG A 59 14.00 -13.46 -0.69
C ARG A 59 15.33 -13.37 0.07
N LEU A 60 15.63 -12.22 0.68
CA LEU A 60 16.85 -12.04 1.46
C LEU A 60 16.88 -12.96 2.68
N GLU A 61 15.79 -13.04 3.44
CA GLU A 61 15.65 -13.95 4.57
C GLU A 61 15.83 -15.41 4.14
N GLY A 62 15.26 -15.81 3.00
CA GLY A 62 15.44 -17.14 2.42
C GLY A 62 16.91 -17.45 2.09
N LYS A 63 17.62 -16.50 1.48
CA LYS A 63 19.06 -16.62 1.18
C LYS A 63 19.89 -16.79 2.46
N LEU A 64 19.64 -15.96 3.49
CA LEU A 64 20.31 -16.04 4.78
C LEU A 64 20.01 -17.35 5.51
N ALA A 65 18.76 -17.82 5.47
CA ALA A 65 18.35 -19.09 6.08
C ALA A 65 19.03 -20.30 5.42
N ALA A 66 19.15 -20.29 4.09
CA ALA A 66 19.90 -21.31 3.35
C ALA A 66 21.39 -21.28 3.74
N ALA A 67 21.99 -20.09 3.78
CA ALA A 67 23.39 -19.92 4.16
C ALA A 67 23.66 -20.41 5.59
N ARG A 68 22.75 -20.11 6.53
CA ARG A 68 22.84 -20.57 7.92
C ARG A 68 22.84 -22.10 8.01
N LYS A 69 22.02 -22.78 7.22
CA LYS A 69 21.98 -24.26 7.15
C LYS A 69 23.27 -24.84 6.56
N MET A 70 23.78 -24.25 5.48
CA MET A 70 25.04 -24.67 4.86
C MET A 70 26.23 -24.47 5.82
N LEU A 71 26.28 -23.32 6.50
CA LEU A 71 27.24 -23.08 7.58
C LEU A 71 27.13 -24.15 8.64
N ALA A 72 25.92 -24.48 9.11
CA ALA A 72 25.69 -25.50 10.13
C ALA A 72 26.29 -26.86 9.74
N GLN A 73 26.21 -27.22 8.45
CA GLN A 73 26.77 -28.43 7.86
C GLN A 73 28.30 -28.38 7.64
N GLY A 74 28.93 -27.24 7.88
CA GLY A 74 30.38 -27.07 7.70
C GLY A 74 30.79 -26.85 6.24
N GLU A 75 29.85 -26.43 5.39
CA GLU A 75 30.16 -26.09 3.99
C GLU A 75 31.14 -24.90 3.92
N PRO A 76 32.05 -24.88 2.93
CA PRO A 76 33.02 -23.81 2.76
C PRO A 76 32.35 -22.50 2.32
N ASP A 77 32.96 -21.39 2.70
CA ASP A 77 32.42 -20.04 2.51
C ASP A 77 32.18 -19.70 1.05
N GLU A 78 33.12 -20.08 0.18
CA GLU A 78 33.03 -19.86 -1.27
C GLU A 78 31.76 -20.50 -1.85
N LYS A 79 31.44 -21.71 -1.38
CA LYS A 79 30.25 -22.45 -1.81
C LYS A 79 28.97 -21.79 -1.29
N ILE A 80 28.98 -21.31 -0.05
CA ILE A 80 27.85 -20.60 0.54
C ILE A 80 27.57 -19.33 -0.26
N LEU A 81 28.58 -18.48 -0.46
CA LEU A 81 28.45 -17.23 -1.22
C LEU A 81 27.95 -17.49 -2.64
N TYR A 82 28.46 -18.54 -3.30
CA TYR A 82 28.06 -18.91 -4.65
C TYR A 82 26.59 -19.34 -4.75
N PHE A 83 26.12 -20.20 -3.83
CA PHE A 83 24.77 -20.76 -3.93
C PHE A 83 23.67 -19.89 -3.33
N THR A 84 23.99 -19.07 -2.32
CA THR A 84 22.98 -18.23 -1.65
C THR A 84 23.02 -16.78 -2.11
N GLU A 85 24.07 -16.39 -2.85
CA GLU A 85 24.27 -15.02 -3.34
C GLU A 85 24.18 -13.96 -2.22
N ILE A 86 24.59 -14.33 -1.00
CA ILE A 86 24.74 -13.38 0.11
C ILE A 86 26.09 -12.69 0.01
N THR A 87 26.23 -11.54 0.67
CA THR A 87 27.52 -10.83 0.69
C THR A 87 28.51 -11.48 1.66
N PRO A 88 29.83 -11.28 1.46
CA PRO A 88 30.84 -11.67 2.44
C PRO A 88 30.57 -11.14 3.85
N ASP A 89 30.08 -9.89 3.95
CA ASP A 89 29.73 -9.25 5.23
C ASP A 89 28.58 -9.99 5.91
N GLN A 90 27.49 -10.26 5.19
CA GLN A 90 26.35 -11.04 5.69
C GLN A 90 26.77 -12.43 6.15
N ARG A 91 27.70 -13.06 5.42
CA ARG A 91 28.26 -14.36 5.78
C ARG A 91 29.10 -14.28 7.07
N GLU A 92 29.85 -13.19 7.26
CA GLU A 92 30.65 -12.99 8.47
C GLU A 92 29.76 -12.79 9.70
N ASP A 93 28.69 -12.00 9.56
CA ASP A 93 27.70 -11.78 10.62
C ASP A 93 27.06 -13.11 11.06
N LEU A 94 26.65 -13.95 10.11
CA LEU A 94 26.11 -15.29 10.41
C LEU A 94 27.12 -16.19 11.15
N ARG A 95 28.42 -16.06 10.86
CA ARG A 95 29.47 -16.80 11.57
C ARG A 95 29.64 -16.29 13.00
N ARG A 96 29.58 -14.98 13.21
CA ARG A 96 29.66 -14.35 14.54
C ARG A 96 28.50 -14.78 15.43
N GLU A 97 27.27 -14.81 14.89
CA GLU A 97 26.09 -15.30 15.62
C GLU A 97 26.26 -16.75 16.10
N ARG A 98 26.78 -17.63 15.23
CA ARG A 98 26.99 -19.04 15.60
C ARG A 98 28.15 -19.23 16.58
N GLY A 99 29.22 -18.45 16.41
CA GLY A 99 30.39 -18.47 17.29
C GLY A 99 30.08 -18.00 18.71
N SER A 100 29.12 -17.09 18.87
CA SER A 100 28.66 -16.60 20.17
C SER A 100 27.68 -17.52 20.89
N SER A 101 27.22 -18.60 20.25
CA SER A 101 26.26 -19.57 20.79
C SER A 101 26.92 -20.86 21.31
N ARG A 102 28.25 -20.84 21.55
CA ARG A 102 29.03 -21.88 22.21
C ARG A 102 29.76 -21.29 23.40
#